data_AF-A0A397DE09-F1
#
_entry.id   AF-A0A397DE09-F1
#
_cell.length_a   1.000
_cell.length_b   1.000
_cell.length_c   1.000
_cell.angle_alpha   90.00
_cell.angle_beta   90.00
_cell.angle_gamma   90.00
#
_symmetry.space_group_name_H-M   'P 1'
#
loop_
_entity.id
_entity.type
_entity.pdbx_description
1 polymer ?
#
loop_
_entity_poly.entity_id
_entity_poly.type
_entity_poly.pdbx_seq_one_letter_code
_entity_poly.pdbx_strand_id
1 'polypeptide(L)'
;MSLQLAVYVNRFVAAERRVVQMNEGVNDQLASFITALVQKELDVLFKSRDENIERLNQQVRALIKDVERITMELESRKIRRYQKSTDLLIRKLPFQRLVREIAQDYKTDLRFQTTAILALQEAAEAYLVSLFEDTNLCAIHAKRVTIMPKDIHLARRIRGERT
;
A
#
# COMPACT_ATOMS: atom_id res chain seq x y z
N MET A 1 77.76 46.37 -18.53
CA MET A 1 77.19 45.25 -19.32
C MET A 1 76.20 44.37 -18.55
N SER A 2 76.25 44.32 -17.21
CA SER A 2 75.47 43.40 -16.36
C SER A 2 73.99 43.79 -16.13
N LEU A 3 73.64 45.08 -16.20
CA LEU A 3 72.27 45.55 -15.94
C LEU A 3 71.29 45.35 -17.12
N GLN A 4 71.75 45.46 -18.37
CA GLN A 4 70.89 45.26 -19.55
C GLN A 4 70.47 43.79 -19.73
N LEU A 5 71.36 42.85 -19.42
CA LEU A 5 71.07 41.42 -19.50
C LEU A 5 70.03 41.00 -18.44
N ALA A 6 70.14 41.54 -17.22
CA ALA A 6 69.19 41.31 -16.14
C ALA A 6 67.79 41.86 -16.44
N VAL A 7 67.68 43.01 -17.13
CA VAL A 7 66.41 43.56 -17.59
C VAL A 7 65.79 42.70 -18.69
N TYR A 8 66.60 42.17 -19.61
CA TYR A 8 66.12 41.32 -20.70
C TYR A 8 65.59 39.96 -20.18
N VAL A 9 66.33 39.31 -19.29
CA VAL A 9 65.92 38.04 -18.66
C VAL A 9 64.65 38.22 -17.83
N ASN A 10 64.55 39.30 -17.04
CA ASN A 10 63.33 39.59 -16.28
C ASN A 10 62.11 39.85 -17.20
N ARG A 11 62.30 40.53 -18.34
CA ARG A 11 61.22 40.74 -19.32
C ARG A 11 60.81 39.43 -20.01
N PHE A 12 61.76 38.55 -20.32
CA PHE A 12 61.47 37.25 -20.94
C PHE A 12 60.71 36.33 -19.98
N VAL A 13 61.17 36.18 -18.73
CA VAL A 13 60.48 35.39 -17.70
C VAL A 13 59.09 35.96 -17.40
N ALA A 14 58.91 37.28 -17.43
CA ALA A 14 57.59 37.91 -17.28
C ALA A 14 56.67 37.64 -18.49
N ALA A 15 57.21 37.60 -19.71
CA ALA A 15 56.44 37.26 -20.91
C ALA A 15 56.04 35.77 -20.92
N GLU A 16 56.96 34.88 -20.52
CA GLU A 16 56.70 33.44 -20.42
C GLU A 16 55.65 33.15 -19.34
N ARG A 17 55.74 33.80 -18.17
CA ARG A 17 54.68 33.74 -17.14
C ARG A 17 53.33 34.25 -17.64
N ARG A 18 53.30 35.31 -18.47
CA ARG A 18 52.04 35.79 -19.09
C ARG A 18 51.46 34.81 -20.10
N VAL A 19 52.30 34.15 -20.91
CA VAL A 19 51.86 33.15 -21.88
C VAL A 19 51.33 31.90 -21.17
N VAL A 20 52.01 31.45 -20.11
CA VAL A 20 51.52 30.34 -19.27
C VAL A 20 50.21 30.69 -18.58
N GLN A 21 50.10 31.88 -17.97
CA GLN A 21 48.84 32.35 -17.37
C GLN A 21 47.71 32.52 -18.40
N MET A 22 48.02 32.95 -19.64
CA MET A 22 47.03 33.00 -20.73
C MET A 22 46.55 31.59 -21.11
N ASN A 23 47.45 30.61 -21.21
CA ASN A 23 47.08 29.23 -21.53
C ASN A 23 46.30 28.55 -20.40
N GLU A 24 46.65 28.81 -19.13
CA GLU A 24 45.88 28.36 -17.97
C GLU A 24 44.48 28.99 -17.96
N GLY A 25 44.37 30.30 -18.20
CA GLY A 25 43.08 30.98 -18.30
C GLY A 25 42.19 30.46 -19.44
N VAL A 26 42.78 30.10 -20.59
CA VAL A 26 42.05 29.48 -21.72
C VAL A 26 41.60 28.05 -21.38
N ASN A 27 42.44 27.27 -20.69
CA ASN A 27 42.08 25.92 -20.23
C ASN A 27 40.97 25.95 -19.17
N ASP A 28 41.00 26.90 -18.24
CA ASP A 28 39.95 27.08 -17.24
C ASP A 28 38.62 27.51 -17.88
N GLN A 29 38.67 28.38 -18.90
CA GLN A 29 37.50 28.77 -19.69
C GLN A 29 36.90 27.57 -20.45
N LEU A 30 37.74 26.75 -21.08
CA LEU A 30 37.32 25.52 -21.76
C LEU A 30 36.72 24.50 -20.78
N ALA A 31 37.35 24.28 -19.63
CA ALA A 31 36.84 23.39 -18.59
C ALA A 31 35.48 23.87 -18.06
N SER A 32 35.35 25.17 -17.76
CA SER A 32 34.08 25.77 -17.34
C SER A 32 32.99 25.61 -18.39
N PHE A 33 33.32 25.77 -19.68
CA PHE A 33 32.37 25.61 -20.77
C PHE A 33 31.91 24.15 -20.92
N ILE A 34 32.83 23.19 -20.84
CA ILE A 34 32.52 21.75 -20.88
C ILE A 34 31.67 21.36 -19.68
N THR A 35 32.02 21.78 -18.46
CA THR A 35 31.20 21.52 -17.26
C THR A 35 29.80 22.12 -17.40
N ALA A 36 29.68 23.33 -17.93
CA ALA A 36 28.38 23.96 -18.17
C ALA A 36 27.54 23.20 -19.22
N LEU A 37 28.16 22.70 -20.29
CA LEU A 37 27.48 21.87 -21.29
C LEU A 37 27.00 20.55 -20.70
N VAL A 38 27.88 19.83 -20.00
CA VAL A 38 27.55 18.55 -19.35
C VAL A 38 26.47 18.73 -18.29
N GLN A 39 26.56 19.79 -17.47
CA GLN A 39 25.54 20.10 -16.48
C GLN A 39 24.19 20.39 -17.15
N LYS A 40 24.18 21.16 -18.24
CA LYS A 40 22.95 21.46 -18.99
C LYS A 40 22.32 20.20 -19.58
N GLU A 41 23.11 19.29 -20.13
CA GLU A 41 22.60 18.00 -20.64
C GLU A 41 22.07 17.11 -19.51
N LEU A 42 22.80 17.01 -18.40
CA LEU A 42 22.37 16.29 -17.20
C LEU A 42 21.06 16.86 -16.64
N ASP A 43 20.93 18.17 -16.54
CA ASP A 43 19.72 18.83 -16.04
C ASP A 43 18.50 18.52 -16.92
N VAL A 44 18.67 18.50 -18.25
CA VAL A 44 17.62 18.12 -19.19
C VAL A 44 17.21 16.66 -19.00
N LEU A 45 18.20 15.75 -18.89
CA LEU A 45 17.93 14.32 -18.69
C LEU A 45 17.26 14.04 -17.35
N PHE A 46 17.73 14.66 -16.27
CA PHE A 46 17.13 14.50 -14.95
C PHE A 46 15.71 15.06 -14.91
N LYS A 47 15.47 16.24 -15.50
CA LYS A 47 14.12 16.80 -15.60
C LYS A 47 13.17 15.88 -16.37
N SER A 48 13.60 15.36 -17.52
CA SER A 48 12.82 14.42 -18.33
C SER A 48 12.52 13.11 -17.57
N ARG A 49 13.51 12.56 -16.87
CA ARG A 49 13.32 11.38 -16.01
C ARG A 49 12.31 11.65 -14.91
N ASP A 50 12.43 12.78 -14.21
CA ASP A 50 11.57 13.11 -13.08
C ASP A 50 10.12 13.37 -13.54
N GLU A 51 9.92 14.00 -14.71
CA GLU A 51 8.61 14.12 -15.36
C GLU A 51 8.01 12.76 -15.71
N ASN A 52 8.81 11.82 -16.21
CA ASN A 52 8.34 10.46 -16.50
C ASN A 52 8.00 9.68 -15.22
N ILE A 53 8.79 9.82 -14.16
CA ILE A 53 8.50 9.22 -12.84
C ILE A 53 7.17 9.77 -12.31
N GLU A 54 6.94 11.08 -12.41
CA GLU A 54 5.71 11.70 -11.93
C GLU A 54 4.49 11.22 -12.73
N ARG A 55 4.60 11.13 -14.06
CA ARG A 55 3.55 10.53 -14.91
C ARG A 55 3.25 9.08 -14.52
N LEU A 56 4.29 8.28 -14.30
CA LEU A 56 4.13 6.89 -13.89
C LEU A 56 3.47 6.80 -12.51
N ASN A 57 3.88 7.63 -11.54
CA ASN A 57 3.27 7.68 -10.22
C ASN A 57 1.79 8.07 -10.29
N GLN A 58 1.43 9.02 -11.17
CA GLN A 58 0.03 9.40 -11.39
C GLN A 58 -0.78 8.24 -11.99
N GLN A 59 -0.22 7.53 -12.98
CA GLN A 59 -0.86 6.34 -13.56
C GLN A 59 -1.04 5.24 -12.52
N VAL A 60 -0.04 4.96 -11.70
CA VAL A 60 -0.12 3.96 -10.62
C VAL A 60 -1.19 4.35 -9.61
N ARG A 61 -1.25 5.62 -9.19
CA ARG A 61 -2.30 6.12 -8.28
C ARG A 61 -3.70 5.99 -8.89
N ALA A 62 -3.85 6.26 -10.18
CA ALA A 62 -5.13 6.08 -10.87
C ALA A 62 -5.53 4.59 -10.92
N LEU A 63 -4.59 3.71 -11.26
CA LEU A 63 -4.81 2.27 -11.31
C LEU A 63 -5.19 1.71 -9.94
N ILE A 64 -4.53 2.15 -8.86
CA ILE A 64 -4.86 1.74 -7.49
C ILE A 64 -6.31 2.10 -7.17
N LYS A 65 -6.75 3.33 -7.49
CA LYS A 65 -8.15 3.74 -7.29
C LYS A 65 -9.13 2.91 -8.10
N ASP A 66 -8.78 2.57 -9.34
CA ASP A 66 -9.62 1.73 -10.18
C ASP A 66 -9.74 0.30 -9.62
N VAL A 67 -8.64 -0.27 -9.12
CA VAL A 67 -8.64 -1.57 -8.43
C VAL A 67 -9.52 -1.52 -7.18
N GLU A 68 -9.34 -0.51 -6.33
CA GLU A 68 -10.17 -0.32 -5.13
C GLU A 68 -11.66 -0.27 -5.48
N ARG A 69 -12.04 0.50 -6.52
CA ARG A 69 -13.43 0.58 -7.00
C ARG A 69 -13.97 -0.78 -7.45
N ILE A 70 -13.21 -1.52 -8.27
CA ILE A 70 -13.62 -2.83 -8.76
C ILE A 70 -13.83 -3.81 -7.60
N THR A 71 -12.90 -3.83 -6.65
CA THR A 71 -13.00 -4.69 -5.46
C THR A 71 -14.25 -4.35 -4.63
N MET A 72 -14.53 -3.07 -4.39
CA MET A 72 -15.75 -2.65 -3.67
C MET A 72 -17.03 -3.07 -4.39
N GLU A 73 -17.05 -2.98 -5.72
CA GLU A 73 -18.20 -3.40 -6.52
C GLU A 73 -18.45 -4.91 -6.44
N LEU A 74 -17.38 -5.72 -6.52
CA LEU A 74 -17.47 -7.18 -6.38
C LEU A 74 -18.02 -7.59 -5.00
N GLU A 75 -17.56 -6.97 -3.92
CA GLU A 75 -18.06 -7.25 -2.58
C GLU A 75 -19.53 -6.84 -2.41
N SER A 76 -19.92 -5.67 -2.94
CA SER A 76 -21.33 -5.23 -2.94
C SER A 76 -22.25 -6.20 -3.69
N ARG A 77 -21.79 -6.73 -4.83
CA ARG A 77 -22.52 -7.75 -5.59
C ARG A 77 -22.70 -9.05 -4.79
N LYS A 78 -21.68 -9.51 -4.06
CA LYS A 78 -21.77 -10.68 -3.18
C LYS A 78 -22.77 -10.47 -2.05
N ILE A 79 -22.70 -9.32 -1.36
CA ILE A 79 -23.62 -8.98 -0.26
C ILE A 79 -25.07 -9.00 -0.75
N ARG A 80 -25.36 -8.32 -1.86
CA ARG A 80 -26.70 -8.29 -2.46
C ARG A 80 -27.21 -9.68 -2.84
N ARG A 81 -26.32 -10.54 -3.35
CA ARG A 81 -26.67 -11.93 -3.69
C ARG A 81 -27.07 -12.70 -2.42
N TYR A 82 -26.26 -12.66 -1.37
CA TYR A 82 -26.52 -13.40 -0.14
C TYR A 82 -27.74 -12.87 0.62
N GLN A 83 -27.98 -11.55 0.61
CA GLN A 83 -29.18 -10.95 1.21
C GLN A 83 -30.48 -11.32 0.47
N LYS A 84 -30.41 -11.69 -0.82
CA LYS A 84 -31.58 -12.10 -1.61
C LYS A 84 -31.92 -13.58 -1.44
N SER A 85 -30.94 -14.41 -1.13
CA SER A 85 -31.12 -15.85 -0.91
C SER A 85 -31.37 -16.18 0.56
N THR A 86 -31.97 -17.34 0.82
CA THR A 86 -32.09 -17.92 2.17
C THR A 86 -31.30 -19.23 2.30
N ASP A 87 -30.32 -19.44 1.42
CA ASP A 87 -29.49 -20.64 1.42
C ASP A 87 -28.53 -20.62 2.61
N LEU A 88 -28.38 -21.77 3.27
CA LEU A 88 -27.38 -21.97 4.31
C LEU A 88 -25.96 -21.87 3.73
N LEU A 89 -25.14 -21.03 4.34
CA LEU A 89 -23.78 -20.70 3.89
C LEU A 89 -22.74 -21.67 4.46
N ILE A 90 -23.00 -22.25 5.64
CA ILE A 90 -22.11 -23.22 6.25
C ILE A 90 -22.35 -24.60 5.62
N ARG A 91 -21.27 -25.31 5.29
CA ARG A 91 -21.37 -26.67 4.75
C ARG A 91 -21.97 -27.61 5.80
N LYS A 92 -23.01 -28.36 5.42
CA LYS A 92 -23.78 -29.24 6.31
C LYS A 92 -22.93 -30.30 7.04
N LEU A 93 -22.02 -30.97 6.34
CA LEU A 93 -21.22 -32.06 6.94
C LEU A 93 -20.23 -31.56 8.01
N PRO A 94 -19.41 -30.51 7.78
CA PRO A 94 -18.61 -29.90 8.84
C PRO A 94 -19.44 -29.42 10.03
N PHE A 95 -20.58 -28.73 9.79
CA PHE A 95 -21.45 -28.27 10.87
C PHE A 95 -21.99 -29.43 11.70
N GLN A 96 -22.46 -30.49 11.05
CA GLN A 96 -22.92 -31.70 11.74
C GLN A 96 -21.82 -32.35 12.59
N ARG A 97 -20.57 -32.40 12.11
CA ARG A 97 -19.43 -32.93 12.87
C ARG A 97 -19.19 -32.11 14.13
N LEU A 98 -19.18 -30.78 14.00
CA LEU A 98 -19.02 -29.85 15.12
C LEU A 98 -20.12 -30.01 16.17
N VAL A 99 -21.39 -30.12 15.74
CA VAL A 99 -22.50 -30.34 16.68
C VAL A 99 -22.31 -31.64 17.48
N ARG A 100 -21.87 -32.72 16.83
CA ARG A 100 -21.63 -34.01 17.50
C ARG A 100 -20.43 -33.98 18.41
N GLU A 101 -19.36 -33.29 18.01
CA GLU A 101 -18.17 -33.06 18.83
C GLU A 101 -18.54 -32.35 20.13
N ILE A 102 -19.22 -31.20 20.04
CA ILE A 102 -19.66 -30.43 21.21
C ILE A 102 -20.62 -31.27 22.08
N ALA A 103 -21.58 -31.98 21.47
CA ALA A 103 -22.56 -32.76 22.22
C ALA A 103 -21.94 -33.92 23.01
N GLN A 104 -20.84 -34.49 22.50
CA GLN A 104 -20.13 -35.59 23.16
C GLN A 104 -19.57 -35.17 24.53
N ASP A 105 -19.20 -33.90 24.70
CA ASP A 105 -18.72 -33.35 25.97
C ASP A 105 -19.82 -33.27 27.04
N TYR A 106 -21.10 -33.24 26.63
CA TYR A 106 -22.24 -33.20 27.54
C TYR A 106 -22.79 -34.60 27.85
N LYS A 107 -22.90 -35.46 26.84
CA LYS A 107 -23.39 -36.82 26.98
C LYS A 107 -22.91 -37.71 25.84
N THR A 108 -22.35 -38.85 26.19
CA THR A 108 -21.92 -39.87 25.22
C THR A 108 -23.13 -40.55 24.56
N ASP A 109 -22.93 -41.04 23.33
CA ASP A 109 -23.90 -41.84 22.57
C ASP A 109 -25.23 -41.13 22.20
N LEU A 110 -25.20 -39.80 22.11
CA LEU A 110 -26.34 -39.02 21.62
C LEU A 110 -26.62 -39.26 20.13
N ARG A 111 -27.88 -39.56 19.82
CA ARG A 111 -28.39 -39.61 18.44
C ARG A 111 -29.13 -38.32 18.11
N PHE A 112 -28.85 -37.78 16.93
CA PHE A 112 -29.48 -36.57 16.42
C PHE A 112 -30.38 -36.88 15.24
N GLN A 113 -31.59 -36.35 15.26
CA GLN A 113 -32.46 -36.31 14.09
C GLN A 113 -31.89 -35.34 13.05
N THR A 114 -32.07 -35.63 11.76
CA THR A 114 -31.61 -34.76 10.68
C THR A 114 -32.21 -33.35 10.77
N THR A 115 -33.49 -33.24 11.13
CA THR A 115 -34.17 -31.95 11.31
C THR A 115 -33.64 -31.17 12.50
N ALA A 116 -33.19 -31.83 13.57
CA ALA A 116 -32.58 -31.17 14.72
C ALA A 116 -31.24 -30.51 14.33
N ILE A 117 -30.40 -31.20 13.56
CA ILE A 117 -29.15 -30.62 13.04
C ILE A 117 -29.44 -29.43 12.12
N LEU A 118 -30.46 -29.53 11.27
CA LEU A 118 -30.86 -28.43 10.39
C LEU A 118 -31.32 -27.21 11.19
N ALA A 119 -32.19 -27.41 12.19
CA ALA A 119 -32.67 -26.33 13.05
C ALA A 119 -31.52 -25.64 13.83
N LEU A 120 -30.56 -26.41 14.31
CA LEU A 120 -29.35 -25.87 14.94
C LEU A 120 -28.54 -25.03 13.95
N GLN A 121 -28.43 -25.47 12.70
CA GLN A 121 -27.71 -24.74 11.67
C GLN A 121 -28.40 -23.43 11.32
N GLU A 122 -29.72 -23.46 11.11
CA GLU A 122 -30.51 -22.25 10.84
C GLU A 122 -30.39 -21.23 11.98
N ALA A 123 -30.53 -21.68 13.22
CA ALA A 123 -30.39 -20.80 14.39
C ALA A 123 -28.97 -20.21 14.51
N ALA A 124 -27.93 -21.03 14.29
CA ALA A 124 -26.53 -20.60 14.37
C ALA A 124 -26.20 -19.56 13.28
N GLU A 125 -26.60 -19.81 12.03
CA GLU A 125 -26.35 -18.88 10.92
C GLU A 125 -27.15 -17.58 11.11
N ALA A 126 -28.41 -17.64 11.51
CA ALA A 126 -29.22 -16.46 11.81
C ALA A 126 -28.59 -15.58 12.92
N TYR A 127 -28.11 -16.23 14.00
CA TYR A 127 -27.40 -15.54 15.06
C TYR A 127 -26.11 -14.87 14.56
N LEU A 128 -25.30 -15.58 13.77
CA LEU A 128 -24.06 -15.04 13.21
C LEU A 128 -24.31 -13.87 12.27
N VAL A 129 -25.32 -13.95 11.39
CA VAL A 129 -25.70 -12.85 10.50
C VAL A 129 -26.05 -11.61 11.31
N SER A 130 -26.93 -11.75 12.30
CA SER A 130 -27.31 -10.64 13.18
C SER A 130 -26.12 -10.07 13.94
N LEU A 131 -25.23 -10.92 14.46
CA LEU A 131 -24.02 -10.47 15.16
C LEU A 131 -23.07 -9.70 14.24
N PHE A 132 -22.93 -10.12 12.98
CA PHE A 132 -22.11 -9.42 12.00
C PHE A 132 -22.70 -8.07 11.59
N GLU A 133 -24.03 -7.92 11.57
CA GLU A 133 -24.68 -6.62 11.35
C GLU A 133 -24.30 -5.62 12.44
N ASP A 134 -24.41 -6.01 13.72
CA ASP A 134 -24.02 -5.15 14.84
C ASP A 134 -22.52 -4.87 14.88
N THR A 135 -21.71 -5.89 14.57
CA THR A 135 -20.25 -5.76 14.47
C THR A 135 -19.88 -4.75 13.37
N ASN A 136 -20.57 -4.78 12.24
CA ASN A 136 -20.38 -3.84 11.14
C ASN A 136 -20.75 -2.40 11.57
N LEU A 137 -21.86 -2.23 12.29
CA LEU A 137 -22.23 -0.93 12.87
C LEU A 137 -21.15 -0.39 13.83
N CYS A 138 -20.56 -1.27 14.66
CA CYS A 138 -19.45 -0.89 15.54
C CYS A 138 -18.20 -0.45 14.76
N ALA A 139 -17.86 -1.14 13.66
CA ALA A 139 -16.73 -0.75 12.81
C ALA A 139 -16.97 0.61 12.13
N ILE A 140 -18.18 0.84 11.62
CA ILE A 140 -18.60 2.11 11.00
C ILE A 140 -18.56 3.25 12.02
N HIS A 141 -19.03 3.01 13.25
CA HIS A 141 -18.95 3.99 14.33
C HIS A 141 -17.50 4.41 14.62
N ALA A 142 -16.56 3.48 14.48
CA ALA A 142 -15.12 3.74 14.60
C ALA A 142 -14.45 4.23 13.30
N LYS A 143 -15.22 4.69 12.30
CA LYS A 143 -14.75 5.19 10.99
C LYS A 143 -13.90 4.17 10.19
N ARG A 144 -14.20 2.88 10.32
CA ARG A 144 -13.56 1.79 9.58
C ARG A 144 -14.57 1.05 8.73
N VAL A 145 -14.07 0.38 7.69
CA VAL A 145 -14.84 -0.54 6.85
C VAL A 145 -14.56 -2.00 7.22
N THR A 146 -13.34 -2.29 7.70
CA THR A 146 -12.94 -3.64 8.14
C THR A 146 -13.37 -3.90 9.58
N ILE A 147 -14.18 -4.94 9.77
CA ILE A 147 -14.54 -5.46 11.09
C ILE A 147 -13.34 -6.11 11.78
N MET A 148 -13.26 -5.97 13.11
CA MET A 148 -12.16 -6.48 13.93
C MET A 148 -12.73 -7.23 15.16
N PRO A 149 -11.94 -8.10 15.82
CA PRO A 149 -12.41 -8.83 17.01
C PRO A 149 -12.95 -7.92 18.13
N LYS A 150 -12.38 -6.72 18.30
CA LYS A 150 -12.87 -5.71 19.25
C LYS A 150 -14.31 -5.24 18.98
N ASP A 151 -14.72 -5.23 17.71
CA ASP A 151 -16.07 -4.83 17.29
C ASP A 151 -17.07 -5.92 17.69
N ILE A 152 -16.68 -7.19 17.53
CA ILE A 152 -17.49 -8.35 17.96
C ILE A 152 -17.65 -8.34 19.48
N HIS A 153 -16.57 -8.13 20.22
CA HIS A 153 -16.62 -8.06 21.68
C HIS A 153 -17.51 -6.91 22.17
N LEU A 154 -17.46 -5.76 21.49
CA LEU A 154 -18.32 -4.63 21.80
C LEU A 154 -19.79 -4.93 21.50
N ALA A 155 -20.10 -5.49 20.33
CA ALA A 155 -21.45 -5.88 19.95
C ALA A 155 -22.07 -6.87 20.96
N ARG A 156 -21.35 -7.94 21.30
CA ARG A 156 -21.80 -8.93 22.30
C ARG A 156 -22.01 -8.31 23.68
N ARG A 157 -21.12 -7.40 24.09
CA ARG A 157 -21.25 -6.68 25.36
C ARG A 157 -22.51 -5.82 25.40
N ILE A 158 -22.84 -5.13 24.31
CA ILE A 158 -24.05 -4.30 24.20
C ILE A 158 -25.31 -5.17 24.21
N ARG A 159 -25.28 -6.35 23.56
CA ARG A 159 -26.38 -7.34 23.59
C ARG A 159 -26.61 -7.96 24.97
N GLY A 160 -25.69 -7.79 25.92
CA GLY A 160 -25.76 -8.44 27.24
C GLY A 160 -25.28 -9.90 27.23
N GLU A 161 -24.72 -10.37 26.11
CA GLU A 161 -24.12 -11.70 25.97
C GLU A 161 -22.73 -11.70 26.61
N ARG A 162 -22.68 -11.71 27.94
CA ARG A 162 -21.43 -11.81 28.69
C ARG A 162 -20.85 -13.22 28.54
N THR A 163 -19.61 -13.30 28.07
CA THR A 163 -18.61 -14.26 28.57
C THR A 163 -17.92 -13.64 29.77
#